data_AF-A0A941SA36-F1
#
_entry.id   AF-A0A941SA36-F1
#
_cell.length_a   1.000
_cell.length_b   1.000
_cell.length_c   1.000
_cell.angle_alpha   90.00
_cell.angle_beta   90.00
_cell.angle_gamma   90.00
#
_symmetry.space_group_name_H-M   'P 1'
#
loop_
_entity.id
_entity.type
_entity.pdbx_description
1 polymer ?
#
loop_
_entity_poly.entity_id
_entity_poly.type
_entity_poly.pdbx_seq_one_letter_code
_entity_poly.pdbx_strand_id
1 'polypeptide(L)'
;MPEKRKKQVLFRKDTHKRALADLEYLLNNAFRYGLNVDIQGLFREAASDHLPISIAYNTPDGNKLALASWNLLADVHLGNYYRNVKIFDIIENDPNIKNDNSFKRRAHWLLSYLAEKLIKQGKDVVIDEDEIDNLLASIDFSKERNPEKAKSDARNIIHYFLDKNNPKHEIFIQSLIHSVEIAYAKSQGYLKWEHRFELIKNNKALIQKLNKKDILCFQECTNPEDMLKLLRETSGKNFKMIQHRVSGRTNDHCVIIYNADKYELSADNNNQPQVHRFGLANNTKPCLLARFYALDDAEKKEFVIGSIHHPGGPEKSIKEIKHELDTFQAKAHPQEAVFILGDFNHDRQFFENENIENFEVKMPQKGTMAGPDFGSVNKPIDGVLSNRAGGLDVKTITMPAAPRVELPIRIEFHPSTKLKPM
;
A
#
# COMPACT_ATOMS: atom_id res chain seq x y z
N MET A 1 50.26 4.28 20.38
CA MET A 1 49.12 3.36 20.67
C MET A 1 48.13 3.47 19.53
N PRO A 2 47.69 2.38 18.88
CA PRO A 2 46.70 2.47 17.82
C PRO A 2 45.30 2.65 18.42
N GLU A 3 44.63 3.75 18.07
CA GLU A 3 43.22 3.96 18.39
C GLU A 3 42.36 2.84 17.79
N LYS A 4 41.64 2.15 18.66
CA LYS A 4 40.63 1.16 18.28
C LYS A 4 39.53 1.87 17.47
N ARG A 5 39.54 1.74 16.15
CA ARG A 5 38.37 1.99 15.30
C ARG A 5 37.19 1.18 15.86
N LYS A 6 36.21 1.85 16.46
CA LYS A 6 34.93 1.22 16.83
C LYS A 6 34.25 0.80 15.52
N LYS A 7 34.35 -0.48 15.17
CA LYS A 7 33.57 -1.10 14.11
C LYS A 7 32.10 -1.06 14.52
N GLN A 8 31.29 -0.26 13.83
CA GLN A 8 29.84 -0.32 13.96
C GLN A 8 29.39 -1.52 13.11
N VAL A 9 29.36 -2.70 13.74
CA VAL A 9 28.77 -3.91 13.15
C VAL A 9 27.28 -3.86 13.46
N LEU A 10 26.43 -3.65 12.44
CA LEU A 10 24.99 -3.74 12.62
C LEU A 10 24.55 -5.22 12.74
N PHE A 11 24.43 -5.64 14.00
CA PHE A 11 23.50 -6.61 14.61
C PHE A 11 23.70 -8.14 14.51
N ARG A 12 23.56 -8.79 15.68
CA ARG A 12 23.61 -10.24 15.98
C ARG A 12 22.19 -10.81 16.17
N LYS A 13 22.01 -12.10 15.86
CA LYS A 13 20.76 -12.88 15.75
C LYS A 13 19.86 -13.02 17.02
N ASP A 14 20.39 -12.95 18.24
CA ASP A 14 19.73 -13.64 19.37
C ASP A 14 18.87 -12.78 20.33
N THR A 15 18.82 -11.46 20.16
CA THR A 15 17.94 -10.56 20.96
C THR A 15 16.53 -10.37 20.37
N HIS A 16 16.24 -10.97 19.21
CA HIS A 16 15.05 -10.65 18.40
C HIS A 16 13.71 -11.18 18.96
N LYS A 17 13.65 -12.38 19.55
CA LYS A 17 12.36 -13.05 19.83
C LYS A 17 11.52 -12.44 20.95
N ARG A 18 12.14 -11.88 22.01
CA ARG A 18 11.39 -11.22 23.10
C ARG A 18 10.97 -9.79 22.74
N ALA A 19 11.83 -9.05 22.03
CA ALA A 19 11.50 -7.73 21.51
C ALA A 19 10.33 -7.75 20.52
N LEU A 20 10.10 -8.86 19.81
CA LEU A 20 8.98 -9.05 18.89
C LEU A 20 7.62 -9.08 19.61
N ALA A 21 7.49 -9.89 20.67
CA ALA A 21 6.22 -10.04 21.40
C ALA A 21 5.82 -8.74 22.13
N ASP A 22 6.79 -8.05 22.71
CA ASP A 22 6.55 -6.78 23.42
C ASP A 22 6.18 -5.64 22.46
N LEU A 23 6.76 -5.61 21.24
CA LEU A 23 6.43 -4.62 20.21
C LEU A 23 5.04 -4.87 19.58
N GLU A 24 4.70 -6.13 19.33
CA GLU A 24 3.36 -6.55 18.87
C GLU A 24 2.27 -6.17 19.90
N TYR A 25 2.58 -6.31 21.19
CA TYR A 25 1.71 -5.90 22.29
C TYR A 25 1.60 -4.37 22.41
N LEU A 26 2.71 -3.63 22.30
CA LEU A 26 2.73 -2.17 22.40
C LEU A 26 2.04 -1.47 21.23
N LEU A 27 2.16 -2.02 20.01
CA LEU A 27 1.63 -1.36 18.82
C LEU A 27 0.14 -1.67 18.59
N ASN A 28 -0.44 -2.71 19.20
CA ASN A 28 -1.82 -3.15 19.00
C ASN A 28 -2.24 -3.36 17.52
N ASN A 29 -1.25 -3.49 16.62
CA ASN A 29 -1.40 -3.38 15.18
C ASN A 29 -0.81 -4.60 14.48
N ALA A 30 -1.17 -4.77 13.22
CA ALA A 30 -0.62 -5.81 12.38
C ALA A 30 0.56 -5.21 11.58
N PHE A 31 1.77 -5.74 11.81
CA PHE A 31 3.07 -5.53 11.11
C PHE A 31 4.02 -4.45 11.65
N ARG A 32 5.36 -4.62 11.70
CA ARG A 32 6.36 -5.72 11.48
C ARG A 32 7.70 -5.23 12.11
N TYR A 33 8.87 -5.81 11.80
CA TYR A 33 10.19 -5.38 12.32
C TYR A 33 11.16 -5.00 11.18
N GLY A 34 11.72 -3.79 11.24
CA GLY A 34 12.74 -3.23 10.33
C GLY A 34 13.16 -1.82 10.76
N LEU A 35 14.30 -1.31 10.27
CA LEU A 35 14.85 0.02 10.64
C LEU A 35 13.93 1.20 10.22
N ASN A 36 12.97 0.94 9.33
CA ASN A 36 11.93 1.89 8.97
C ASN A 36 10.54 1.28 9.19
N VAL A 37 9.60 2.06 9.73
CA VAL A 37 8.22 1.64 10.03
C VAL A 37 7.31 1.62 8.80
N ASP A 38 7.81 2.15 7.67
CA ASP A 38 6.97 2.55 6.53
C ASP A 38 6.88 1.52 5.39
N ILE A 39 7.78 0.54 5.25
CA ILE A 39 7.73 -0.45 4.13
C ILE A 39 8.13 -1.86 4.62
N GLN A 40 7.67 -2.23 5.81
CA GLN A 40 8.09 -3.50 6.42
C GLN A 40 7.42 -4.71 5.77
N GLY A 41 8.22 -5.57 5.13
CA GLY A 41 7.80 -6.89 4.68
C GLY A 41 7.34 -7.00 3.23
N LEU A 42 7.01 -5.89 2.58
CA LEU A 42 6.70 -5.82 1.14
C LEU A 42 7.80 -6.41 0.26
N PHE A 43 9.04 -6.26 0.70
CA PHE A 43 10.20 -6.55 -0.13
C PHE A 43 10.52 -8.03 -0.34
N ARG A 44 9.88 -8.99 0.35
CA ARG A 44 10.15 -10.43 0.10
C ARG A 44 8.97 -11.36 0.38
N GLU A 45 8.20 -11.08 1.44
CA GLU A 45 7.24 -12.05 1.99
C GLU A 45 5.82 -11.51 2.18
N ALA A 46 5.57 -10.23 1.89
CA ALA A 46 4.21 -9.69 1.83
C ALA A 46 3.69 -9.62 0.40
N ALA A 47 2.41 -9.92 0.26
CA ALA A 47 1.70 -9.78 -1.01
C ALA A 47 1.19 -8.35 -1.26
N SER A 48 1.05 -7.55 -0.20
CA SER A 48 0.54 -6.17 -0.21
C SER A 48 1.03 -5.43 1.05
N ASP A 49 1.04 -4.09 0.99
CA ASP A 49 1.18 -3.16 2.12
C ASP A 49 -0.14 -2.94 2.86
N HIS A 50 -1.25 -3.33 2.26
CA HIS A 50 -2.54 -3.39 2.91
C HIS A 50 -2.84 -4.77 3.47
N LEU A 51 -3.63 -4.79 4.53
CA LEU A 51 -4.26 -6.01 5.02
C LEU A 51 -5.63 -6.25 4.42
N PRO A 52 -5.99 -7.51 4.17
CA PRO A 52 -7.35 -7.82 3.85
C PRO A 52 -8.23 -7.55 5.08
N ILE A 53 -9.43 -7.05 4.84
CA ILE A 53 -10.47 -6.91 5.85
C ILE A 53 -11.57 -7.94 5.62
N SER A 54 -12.10 -8.45 6.72
CA SER A 54 -13.25 -9.33 6.80
C SER A 54 -14.43 -8.53 7.31
N ILE A 55 -15.52 -8.56 6.56
CA ILE A 55 -16.76 -7.89 6.93
C ILE A 55 -17.85 -8.96 7.05
N ALA A 56 -18.62 -8.87 8.13
CA ALA A 56 -19.81 -9.68 8.34
C ALA A 56 -20.99 -8.76 8.60
N TYR A 57 -22.07 -8.99 7.86
CA TYR A 57 -23.35 -8.33 8.10
C TYR A 57 -24.38 -9.39 8.44
N ASN A 58 -25.02 -9.23 9.59
CA ASN A 58 -26.21 -10.01 9.93
C ASN A 58 -27.43 -9.18 9.51
N THR A 59 -28.19 -9.70 8.57
CA THR A 59 -29.43 -9.07 8.12
C THR A 59 -30.51 -9.26 9.21
N PRO A 60 -31.56 -8.42 9.23
CA PRO A 60 -32.65 -8.52 10.21
C PRO A 60 -33.40 -9.86 10.21
N ASP A 61 -33.44 -10.55 9.06
CA ASP A 61 -34.05 -11.87 8.87
C ASP A 61 -33.11 -13.04 9.26
N GLY A 62 -31.92 -12.75 9.80
CA GLY A 62 -30.98 -13.75 10.29
C GLY A 62 -30.03 -14.32 9.23
N ASN A 63 -30.13 -13.87 7.98
CA ASN A 63 -29.14 -14.18 6.95
C ASN A 63 -27.79 -13.51 7.24
N LYS A 64 -26.72 -14.10 6.72
CA LYS A 64 -25.36 -13.61 6.94
C LYS A 64 -24.67 -13.36 5.62
N LEU A 65 -24.31 -12.11 5.38
CA LEU A 65 -23.49 -11.71 4.24
C LEU A 65 -22.01 -11.67 4.68
N ALA A 66 -21.19 -12.54 4.09
CA ALA A 66 -19.77 -12.64 4.38
C ALA A 66 -18.93 -11.96 3.29
N LEU A 67 -18.42 -10.76 3.59
CA LEU A 67 -17.69 -9.91 2.66
C LEU A 67 -16.19 -9.86 3.01
N ALA A 68 -15.37 -9.52 2.02
CA ALA A 68 -13.98 -9.10 2.24
C ALA A 68 -13.58 -7.99 1.28
N SER A 69 -12.61 -7.18 1.69
CA SER A 69 -11.92 -6.22 0.82
C SER A 69 -10.41 -6.34 0.97
N TRP A 70 -9.65 -6.09 -0.09
CA TRP A 70 -8.20 -6.00 -0.01
C TRP A 70 -7.60 -5.17 -1.15
N ASN A 71 -6.84 -4.13 -0.82
CA ASN A 71 -5.93 -3.49 -1.76
C ASN A 71 -4.71 -4.40 -1.98
N LEU A 72 -4.48 -4.78 -3.23
CA LEU A 72 -3.48 -5.74 -3.67
C LEU A 72 -2.23 -5.08 -4.26
N LEU A 73 -2.12 -3.75 -4.23
CA LEU A 73 -0.96 -2.98 -4.67
C LEU A 73 -0.56 -3.24 -6.12
N ALA A 74 -1.01 -2.41 -7.06
CA ALA A 74 -0.84 -2.69 -8.48
C ALA A 74 0.59 -2.43 -8.93
N ASP A 75 1.08 -3.19 -9.91
CA ASP A 75 2.47 -3.07 -10.36
C ASP A 75 2.78 -1.69 -10.97
N VAL A 76 1.77 -0.96 -11.46
CA VAL A 76 1.92 0.43 -11.92
C VAL A 76 2.36 1.38 -10.80
N HIS A 77 2.08 1.05 -9.53
CA HIS A 77 2.38 1.89 -8.38
C HIS A 77 3.74 1.57 -7.73
N LEU A 78 4.46 0.53 -8.17
CA LEU A 78 5.76 0.16 -7.59
C LEU A 78 6.84 1.24 -7.74
N GLY A 79 6.66 2.19 -8.66
CA GLY A 79 7.55 3.35 -8.77
C GLY A 79 7.47 4.31 -7.57
N ASN A 80 6.41 4.23 -6.76
CA ASN A 80 6.16 5.16 -5.67
C ASN A 80 6.97 4.86 -4.40
N TYR A 81 7.55 3.66 -4.22
CA TYR A 81 8.24 3.31 -2.97
C TYR A 81 9.40 4.22 -2.59
N TYR A 82 10.14 4.73 -3.58
CA TYR A 82 11.23 5.68 -3.31
C TYR A 82 10.71 7.04 -2.80
N ARG A 83 9.42 7.35 -2.97
CA ARG A 83 8.79 8.57 -2.41
C ARG A 83 8.53 8.45 -0.92
N ASN A 84 8.52 7.23 -0.39
CA ASN A 84 8.20 6.91 1.01
C ASN A 84 9.48 6.75 1.87
N VAL A 85 10.59 7.36 1.45
CA VAL A 85 11.87 7.32 2.17
C VAL A 85 11.98 8.50 3.14
N LYS A 86 12.25 8.26 4.42
CA LYS A 86 12.28 9.23 5.54
C LYS A 86 13.03 10.55 5.33
N ILE A 87 13.95 10.64 4.38
CA ILE A 87 14.62 11.89 4.02
C ILE A 87 13.62 13.02 3.70
N PHE A 88 12.41 12.71 3.25
CA PHE A 88 11.39 13.70 2.91
C PHE A 88 10.83 14.43 4.11
N ASP A 89 10.55 13.76 5.23
CA ASP A 89 10.10 14.44 6.46
C ASP A 89 11.09 15.51 6.90
N ILE A 90 12.39 15.27 6.70
CA ILE A 90 13.43 16.25 6.99
C ILE A 90 13.43 17.38 5.97
N ILE A 91 13.37 17.07 4.67
CA ILE A 91 13.41 18.09 3.61
C ILE A 91 12.17 18.99 3.68
N GLU A 92 11.00 18.44 4.01
CA GLU A 92 9.74 19.17 4.13
C GLU A 92 9.70 20.10 5.34
N ASN A 93 10.41 19.73 6.41
CA ASN A 93 10.52 20.54 7.61
C ASN A 93 11.71 21.51 7.61
N ASP A 94 12.63 21.40 6.65
CA ASP A 94 13.76 22.33 6.53
C ASP A 94 13.33 23.63 5.81
N PRO A 95 13.30 24.80 6.47
CA PRO A 95 12.84 26.04 5.86
C PRO A 95 13.66 26.48 4.64
N ASN A 96 14.91 26.04 4.52
CA ASN A 96 15.80 26.38 3.40
C ASN A 96 15.58 25.50 2.17
N ILE A 97 14.97 24.32 2.35
CA ILE A 97 14.86 23.28 1.31
C ILE A 97 13.40 22.95 0.98
N LYS A 98 12.47 23.17 1.92
CA LYS A 98 11.06 22.73 1.80
C LYS A 98 10.35 23.23 0.54
N ASN A 99 10.74 24.39 0.03
CA ASN A 99 10.19 25.01 -1.18
C ASN A 99 10.99 24.72 -2.46
N ASP A 100 12.15 24.04 -2.37
CA ASP A 100 12.94 23.65 -3.54
C ASP A 100 12.53 22.25 -4.03
N ASN A 101 11.44 22.21 -4.81
CA ASN A 101 10.97 20.99 -5.46
C ASN A 101 12.04 20.32 -6.35
N SER A 102 12.99 21.10 -6.85
CA SER A 102 14.07 20.56 -7.69
C SER A 102 15.10 19.81 -6.84
N PHE A 103 15.40 20.29 -5.63
CA PHE A 103 16.26 19.59 -4.67
C PHE A 103 15.63 18.26 -4.24
N LYS A 104 14.33 18.26 -3.86
CA LYS A 104 13.58 17.04 -3.48
C LYS A 104 13.68 15.97 -4.56
N ARG A 105 13.44 16.35 -5.82
CA ARG A 105 13.52 15.45 -6.98
C ARG A 105 14.94 14.88 -7.16
N ARG A 106 15.97 15.71 -6.99
CA ARG A 106 17.37 15.27 -7.08
C ARG A 106 17.77 14.32 -5.95
N ALA A 107 17.31 14.57 -4.72
CA ALA A 107 17.53 13.66 -3.59
C ALA A 107 16.93 12.28 -3.85
N HIS A 108 15.69 12.22 -4.35
CA HIS A 108 15.03 10.97 -4.73
C HIS A 108 15.83 10.21 -5.79
N TRP A 109 16.18 10.91 -6.87
CA TRP A 109 16.89 10.33 -7.99
C TRP A 109 18.28 9.81 -7.56
N LEU A 110 19.01 10.59 -6.75
CA LEU A 110 20.34 10.22 -6.27
C LEU A 110 20.29 8.99 -5.36
N LEU A 111 19.38 8.96 -4.37
CA LEU A 111 19.22 7.79 -3.49
C LEU A 111 18.88 6.53 -4.27
N SER A 112 17.96 6.64 -5.23
CA SER A 112 17.57 5.51 -6.10
C SER A 112 18.74 5.04 -6.95
N TYR A 113 19.48 5.97 -7.57
CA TYR A 113 20.64 5.67 -8.40
C TYR A 113 21.76 4.99 -7.60
N LEU A 114 22.09 5.54 -6.42
CA LEU A 114 23.09 4.98 -5.52
C LEU A 114 22.69 3.56 -5.11
N ALA A 115 21.45 3.37 -4.67
CA ALA A 115 20.93 2.07 -4.28
C ALA A 115 21.01 1.03 -5.41
N GLU A 116 20.55 1.39 -6.62
CA GLU A 116 20.60 0.50 -7.79
C GLU A 116 22.05 0.17 -8.17
N LYS A 117 22.98 1.13 -8.07
CA LYS A 117 24.41 0.90 -8.35
C LYS A 117 25.05 -0.02 -7.31
N LEU A 118 24.79 0.19 -6.01
CA LEU A 118 25.28 -0.66 -4.92
C LEU A 118 24.81 -2.11 -5.08
N ILE A 119 23.52 -2.31 -5.39
CA ILE A 119 22.97 -3.64 -5.65
C ILE A 119 23.58 -4.28 -6.89
N LYS A 120 23.79 -3.52 -7.96
CA LYS A 120 24.41 -4.04 -9.20
C LYS A 120 25.88 -4.44 -9.01
N GLN A 121 26.61 -3.76 -8.14
CA GLN A 121 28.02 -4.10 -7.83
C GLN A 121 28.14 -5.46 -7.12
N GLY A 122 27.14 -5.85 -6.31
CA GLY A 122 27.04 -7.17 -5.70
C GLY A 122 28.18 -7.52 -4.74
N LYS A 123 28.86 -6.52 -4.17
CA LYS A 123 29.98 -6.65 -3.23
C LYS A 123 29.76 -5.72 -2.05
N ASP A 124 30.43 -6.02 -0.94
CA ASP A 124 30.48 -5.12 0.20
C ASP A 124 31.08 -3.77 -0.22
N VAL A 125 30.43 -2.68 0.20
CA VAL A 125 30.82 -1.31 -0.19
C VAL A 125 31.11 -0.49 1.05
N VAL A 126 32.24 0.21 0.99
CA VAL A 126 32.59 1.26 1.94
C VAL A 126 32.23 2.59 1.29
N ILE A 127 31.31 3.34 1.88
CA ILE A 127 30.95 4.69 1.45
C ILE A 127 31.82 5.68 2.22
N ASP A 128 32.82 6.21 1.52
CA ASP A 128 33.70 7.29 1.93
C ASP A 128 33.72 8.41 0.87
N GLU A 129 34.52 9.45 1.10
CA GLU A 129 34.61 10.62 0.22
C GLU A 129 35.07 10.27 -1.20
N ASP A 130 36.02 9.33 -1.34
CA ASP A 130 36.56 8.92 -2.64
C ASP A 130 35.52 8.11 -3.42
N GLU A 131 34.83 7.16 -2.76
CA GLU A 131 33.74 6.41 -3.39
C GLU A 131 32.61 7.35 -3.82
N ILE A 132 32.32 8.37 -3.02
CA ILE A 132 31.32 9.39 -3.35
C ILE A 132 31.71 10.22 -4.57
N ASP A 133 32.95 10.68 -4.65
CA ASP A 133 33.42 11.43 -5.82
C ASP A 133 33.39 10.55 -7.08
N ASN A 134 33.74 9.26 -6.97
CA ASN A 134 33.61 8.28 -8.04
C ASN A 134 32.14 8.06 -8.45
N LEU A 135 31.23 7.98 -7.48
CA LEU A 135 29.79 7.86 -7.72
C LEU A 135 29.26 9.10 -8.43
N LEU A 136 29.59 10.30 -7.97
CA LEU A 136 29.17 11.58 -8.57
C LEU A 136 29.76 11.79 -9.97
N ALA A 137 31.01 11.39 -10.20
CA ALA A 137 31.65 11.47 -11.51
C ALA A 137 30.99 10.54 -12.53
N SER A 138 30.36 9.45 -12.08
CA SER A 138 29.63 8.52 -12.96
C SER A 138 28.23 8.98 -13.36
N ILE A 139 27.77 10.11 -12.82
CA ILE A 139 26.45 10.67 -13.10
C ILE A 139 26.54 11.67 -14.25
N ASP A 140 25.74 11.46 -15.29
CA ASP A 140 25.55 12.43 -16.36
C ASP A 140 24.51 13.50 -15.97
N PHE A 141 25.00 14.63 -15.45
CA PHE A 141 24.17 15.79 -15.11
C PHE A 141 23.82 16.68 -16.33
N SER A 142 24.32 16.38 -17.54
CA SER A 142 24.13 17.25 -18.71
C SER A 142 22.66 17.43 -19.13
N LYS A 143 21.80 16.50 -18.70
CA LYS A 143 20.35 16.52 -18.98
C LYS A 143 19.55 17.37 -17.97
N GLU A 144 20.17 17.84 -16.90
CA GLU A 144 19.51 18.73 -15.94
C GLU A 144 19.47 20.18 -16.45
N ARG A 145 18.40 20.89 -16.11
CA ARG A 145 18.22 22.31 -16.48
C ARG A 145 19.34 23.20 -15.92
N ASN A 146 19.95 22.81 -14.81
CA ASN A 146 21.11 23.46 -14.22
C ASN A 146 22.09 22.39 -13.68
N PRO A 147 23.03 21.92 -14.51
CA PRO A 147 23.95 20.84 -14.16
C PRO A 147 24.83 21.16 -12.94
N GLU A 148 25.34 22.39 -12.83
CA GLU A 148 26.20 22.81 -11.71
C GLU A 148 25.45 22.81 -10.38
N LYS A 149 24.21 23.33 -10.37
CA LYS A 149 23.35 23.23 -9.18
C LYS A 149 23.02 21.78 -8.85
N ALA A 150 22.75 20.93 -9.86
CA ALA A 150 22.45 19.52 -9.62
C ALA A 150 23.62 18.76 -9.01
N LYS A 151 24.84 19.03 -9.49
CA LYS A 151 26.08 18.48 -8.94
C LYS A 151 26.35 18.96 -7.52
N SER A 152 26.14 20.26 -7.26
CA SER A 152 26.25 20.85 -5.92
C SER A 152 25.25 20.24 -4.93
N ASP A 153 23.98 20.13 -5.33
CA ASP A 153 22.94 19.52 -4.50
C ASP A 153 23.26 18.05 -4.19
N ALA A 154 23.72 17.29 -5.19
CA ALA A 154 24.11 15.89 -4.99
C ALA A 154 25.27 15.76 -4.00
N ARG A 155 26.26 16.66 -4.06
CA ARG A 155 27.32 16.74 -3.05
C ARG A 155 26.78 17.08 -1.67
N ASN A 156 25.88 18.06 -1.55
CA ASN A 156 25.29 18.45 -0.27
C ASN A 156 24.49 17.31 0.36
N ILE A 157 23.65 16.62 -0.42
CA ILE A 157 22.92 15.42 0.01
C ILE A 157 23.89 14.38 0.55
N ILE A 158 25.03 14.23 -0.14
CA ILE A 158 26.01 13.24 0.25
C ILE A 158 26.83 13.65 1.48
N HIS A 159 27.14 14.94 1.65
CA HIS A 159 27.80 15.44 2.84
C HIS A 159 27.01 15.10 4.12
N TYR A 160 25.67 15.08 4.06
CA TYR A 160 24.85 14.60 5.18
C TYR A 160 25.11 13.12 5.54
N PHE A 161 25.48 12.25 4.58
CA PHE A 161 25.89 10.87 4.88
C PHE A 161 27.26 10.79 5.54
N LEU A 162 28.16 11.74 5.30
CA LEU A 162 29.55 11.65 5.75
C LEU A 162 29.86 12.46 7.01
N ASP A 163 29.05 13.48 7.33
CA ASP A 163 29.19 14.29 8.54
C ASP A 163 28.45 13.65 9.73
N LYS A 164 29.19 12.94 10.59
CA LYS A 164 28.64 12.32 11.81
C LYS A 164 28.13 13.31 12.85
N ASN A 165 28.57 14.56 12.80
CA ASN A 165 28.10 15.58 13.73
C ASN A 165 26.81 16.23 13.25
N ASN A 166 26.40 15.94 12.01
CA ASN A 166 25.13 16.44 11.50
C ASN A 166 23.96 15.74 12.23
N PRO A 167 23.01 16.48 12.80
CA PRO A 167 21.85 15.89 13.48
C PRO A 167 20.99 15.03 12.55
N LYS A 168 21.13 15.18 11.22
CA LYS A 168 20.38 14.41 10.22
C LYS A 168 21.13 13.16 9.74
N HIS A 169 22.39 12.97 10.12
CA HIS A 169 23.26 11.89 9.63
C HIS A 169 22.58 10.51 9.66
N GLU A 170 22.10 10.09 10.82
CA GLU A 170 21.48 8.77 11.02
C GLU A 170 20.25 8.56 10.11
N ILE A 171 19.45 9.59 9.89
CA ILE A 171 18.24 9.49 9.06
C ILE A 171 18.61 9.36 7.58
N PHE A 172 19.66 10.04 7.14
CA PHE A 172 20.22 9.87 5.80
C PHE A 172 20.75 8.45 5.61
N ILE A 173 21.52 7.92 6.56
CA ILE A 173 21.99 6.52 6.55
C ILE A 173 20.81 5.54 6.41
N GLN A 174 19.77 5.70 7.24
CA GLN A 174 18.56 4.88 7.18
C GLN A 174 17.84 5.00 5.84
N SER A 175 17.80 6.20 5.25
CA SER A 175 17.18 6.46 3.95
C SER A 175 17.89 5.74 2.81
N LEU A 176 19.23 5.71 2.82
CA LEU A 176 20.01 4.97 1.84
C LEU A 176 19.84 3.46 2.02
N ILE A 177 19.89 2.95 3.26
CA ILE A 177 19.63 1.53 3.54
C ILE A 177 18.26 1.12 2.99
N HIS A 178 17.22 1.93 3.26
CA HIS A 178 15.88 1.69 2.75
C HIS A 178 15.82 1.71 1.22
N SER A 179 16.50 2.66 0.59
CA SER A 179 16.60 2.72 -0.87
C SER A 179 17.28 1.48 -1.45
N VAL A 180 18.30 0.95 -0.79
CA VAL A 180 19.00 -0.29 -1.15
C VAL A 180 18.09 -1.50 -1.00
N GLU A 181 17.28 -1.58 0.06
CA GLU A 181 16.27 -2.62 0.24
C GLU A 181 15.22 -2.60 -0.89
N ILE A 182 14.73 -1.40 -1.28
CA ILE A 182 13.83 -1.22 -2.43
C ILE A 182 14.49 -1.68 -3.74
N ALA A 183 15.71 -1.19 -4.02
CA ALA A 183 16.45 -1.52 -5.23
C ALA A 183 16.71 -3.03 -5.34
N TYR A 184 17.07 -3.67 -4.23
CA TYR A 184 17.24 -5.11 -4.18
C TYR A 184 15.95 -5.84 -4.50
N ALA A 185 14.86 -5.52 -3.80
CA ALA A 185 13.56 -6.17 -4.02
C ALA A 185 13.06 -6.01 -5.46
N LYS A 186 13.25 -4.82 -6.04
CA LYS A 186 12.97 -4.55 -7.46
C LYS A 186 13.83 -5.41 -8.38
N SER A 187 15.13 -5.53 -8.11
CA SER A 187 16.06 -6.36 -8.92
C SER A 187 15.72 -7.85 -8.87
N GLN A 188 15.21 -8.33 -7.74
CA GLN A 188 14.80 -9.72 -7.56
C GLN A 188 13.35 -9.99 -8.04
N GLY A 189 12.61 -8.95 -8.42
CA GLY A 189 11.21 -9.07 -8.82
C GLY A 189 10.23 -9.31 -7.67
N TYR A 190 10.66 -9.19 -6.42
CA TYR A 190 9.82 -9.48 -5.24
C TYR A 190 8.58 -8.57 -5.13
N LEU A 191 8.68 -7.37 -5.68
CA LEU A 191 7.60 -6.38 -5.69
C LEU A 191 6.58 -6.61 -6.81
N LYS A 192 6.91 -7.44 -7.81
CA LYS A 192 6.02 -7.70 -8.95
C LYS A 192 4.87 -8.61 -8.56
N TRP A 193 3.76 -8.46 -9.26
CA TRP A 193 2.56 -9.24 -9.04
C TRP A 193 2.83 -10.75 -9.07
N GLU A 194 3.64 -11.25 -10.00
CA GLU A 194 3.87 -12.70 -10.12
C GLU A 194 4.47 -13.29 -8.82
N HIS A 195 5.43 -12.59 -8.21
CA HIS A 195 6.02 -13.02 -6.94
C HIS A 195 5.05 -12.86 -5.78
N ARG A 196 4.35 -11.72 -5.71
CA ARG A 196 3.37 -11.43 -4.66
C ARG A 196 2.19 -12.40 -4.69
N PHE A 197 1.72 -12.76 -5.87
CA PHE A 197 0.66 -13.75 -6.07
C PHE A 197 1.08 -15.15 -5.59
N GLU A 198 2.33 -15.58 -5.84
CA GLU A 198 2.83 -16.84 -5.28
C GLU A 198 2.86 -16.82 -3.75
N LEU A 199 3.13 -15.66 -3.11
CA LEU A 199 3.01 -15.53 -1.66
C LEU A 199 1.56 -15.70 -1.18
N ILE A 200 0.57 -15.13 -1.90
CA ILE A 200 -0.86 -15.34 -1.62
C ILE A 200 -1.21 -16.82 -1.73
N LYS A 201 -0.84 -17.44 -2.86
CA LYS A 201 -1.13 -18.84 -3.20
C LYS A 201 -0.54 -19.82 -2.19
N ASN A 202 0.65 -19.53 -1.68
CA ASN A 202 1.31 -20.37 -0.66
C ASN A 202 0.77 -20.13 0.75
N ASN A 203 0.03 -19.05 0.99
CA ASN A 203 -0.58 -18.75 2.29
C ASN A 203 -1.95 -19.44 2.46
N LYS A 204 -1.92 -20.73 2.80
CA LYS A 204 -3.13 -21.56 3.00
C LYS A 204 -4.11 -20.96 4.02
N ALA A 205 -3.60 -20.37 5.11
CA ALA A 205 -4.44 -19.79 6.15
C ALA A 205 -5.20 -18.55 5.66
N LEU A 206 -4.54 -17.70 4.86
CA LEU A 206 -5.19 -16.57 4.19
C LEU A 206 -6.26 -17.06 3.22
N ILE A 207 -5.92 -18.00 2.33
CA ILE A 207 -6.85 -18.56 1.34
C ILE A 207 -8.08 -19.15 2.03
N GLN A 208 -7.91 -19.92 3.11
CA GLN A 208 -9.04 -20.46 3.88
C GLN A 208 -9.96 -19.37 4.44
N LYS A 209 -9.42 -18.22 4.86
CA LYS A 209 -10.22 -17.08 5.33
C LYS A 209 -10.95 -16.40 4.18
N LEU A 210 -10.32 -16.25 3.01
CA LEU A 210 -10.94 -15.69 1.80
C LEU A 210 -12.03 -16.62 1.25
N ASN A 211 -11.80 -17.94 1.24
CA ASN A 211 -12.78 -18.92 0.73
C ASN A 211 -14.06 -19.01 1.58
N LYS A 212 -14.03 -18.55 2.83
CA LYS A 212 -15.23 -18.41 3.68
C LYS A 212 -16.12 -17.23 3.28
N LYS A 213 -15.67 -16.40 2.34
CA LYS A 213 -16.40 -15.24 1.86
C LYS A 213 -17.31 -15.60 0.70
N ASP A 214 -18.35 -14.80 0.59
CA ASP A 214 -19.36 -14.91 -0.44
C ASP A 214 -19.13 -13.86 -1.52
N ILE A 215 -18.68 -12.67 -1.15
CA ILE A 215 -18.28 -11.60 -2.07
C ILE A 215 -16.95 -11.00 -1.60
N LEU A 216 -16.02 -10.82 -2.52
CA LEU A 216 -14.68 -10.28 -2.31
C LEU A 216 -14.45 -9.09 -3.22
N CYS A 217 -14.03 -7.96 -2.66
CA CYS A 217 -13.64 -6.77 -3.40
C CYS A 217 -12.12 -6.62 -3.39
N PHE A 218 -11.53 -6.33 -4.55
CA PHE A 218 -10.10 -6.06 -4.65
C PHE A 218 -9.86 -4.71 -5.29
N GLN A 219 -8.87 -3.99 -4.76
CA GLN A 219 -8.35 -2.74 -5.30
C GLN A 219 -6.91 -2.95 -5.74
N GLU A 220 -6.45 -2.15 -6.71
CA GLU A 220 -5.11 -2.28 -7.27
C GLU A 220 -4.70 -3.72 -7.62
N CYS A 221 -5.65 -4.52 -8.09
CA CYS A 221 -5.38 -5.90 -8.45
C CYS A 221 -4.73 -5.93 -9.85
N THR A 222 -3.44 -6.28 -9.90
CA THR A 222 -2.69 -6.31 -11.17
C THR A 222 -3.28 -7.30 -12.17
N ASN A 223 -3.62 -8.50 -11.70
CA ASN A 223 -4.24 -9.53 -12.53
C ASN A 223 -5.44 -10.18 -11.79
N PRO A 224 -6.67 -9.69 -12.02
CA PRO A 224 -7.86 -10.23 -11.38
C PRO A 224 -8.15 -11.71 -11.70
N GLU A 225 -7.76 -12.19 -12.88
CA GLU A 225 -8.00 -13.58 -13.30
C GLU A 225 -7.20 -14.59 -12.45
N ASP A 226 -5.99 -14.21 -12.00
CA ASP A 226 -5.18 -15.05 -11.11
C ASP A 226 -5.92 -15.29 -9.78
N MET A 227 -6.51 -14.24 -9.21
CA MET A 227 -7.29 -14.34 -7.97
C MET A 227 -8.58 -15.14 -8.17
N LEU A 228 -9.31 -14.92 -9.28
CA LEU A 228 -10.52 -15.69 -9.59
C LEU A 228 -10.21 -17.18 -9.71
N LYS A 229 -9.16 -17.53 -10.45
CA LYS A 229 -8.72 -18.91 -10.64
C LYS A 229 -8.32 -19.55 -9.31
N LEU A 230 -7.50 -18.87 -8.50
CA LEU A 230 -7.08 -19.35 -7.19
C LEU A 230 -8.28 -19.65 -6.27
N LEU A 231 -9.25 -18.73 -6.21
CA LEU A 231 -10.43 -18.90 -5.35
C LEU A 231 -11.33 -20.04 -5.84
N ARG A 232 -11.53 -20.20 -7.15
CA ARG A 232 -12.30 -21.34 -7.72
C ARG A 232 -11.63 -22.67 -7.41
N GLU A 233 -10.33 -22.78 -7.67
CA GLU A 233 -9.57 -24.02 -7.49
C GLU A 233 -9.49 -24.45 -6.02
N THR A 234 -9.42 -23.49 -5.09
CA THR A 234 -9.22 -23.81 -3.66
C THR A 234 -10.49 -23.88 -2.83
N SER A 235 -11.61 -23.31 -3.31
CA SER A 235 -12.90 -23.33 -2.59
C SER A 235 -13.90 -24.34 -3.14
N GLY A 236 -13.79 -24.70 -4.43
CA GLY A 236 -14.82 -25.46 -5.14
C GLY A 236 -16.12 -24.69 -5.41
N LYS A 237 -16.19 -23.39 -5.08
CA LYS A 237 -17.35 -22.53 -5.33
C LYS A 237 -17.37 -22.01 -6.76
N ASN A 238 -18.57 -21.81 -7.32
CA ASN A 238 -18.75 -21.15 -8.60
C ASN A 238 -18.59 -19.62 -8.47
N PHE A 239 -17.36 -19.15 -8.30
CA PHE A 239 -17.12 -17.70 -8.28
C PHE A 239 -17.28 -17.10 -9.68
N LYS A 240 -17.89 -15.92 -9.79
CA LYS A 240 -17.89 -15.06 -11.00
C LYS A 240 -17.24 -13.72 -10.65
N MET A 241 -16.83 -12.96 -11.67
CA MET A 241 -16.07 -11.72 -11.49
C MET A 241 -16.62 -10.58 -12.32
N ILE A 242 -16.58 -9.39 -11.73
CA ILE A 242 -16.79 -8.09 -12.36
C ILE A 242 -15.52 -7.30 -12.12
N GLN A 243 -14.96 -6.69 -13.17
CA GLN A 243 -13.76 -5.88 -13.07
C GLN A 243 -13.90 -4.57 -13.84
N HIS A 244 -13.13 -3.57 -13.41
CA HIS A 244 -12.97 -2.29 -14.10
C HIS A 244 -11.58 -1.72 -13.89
N ARG A 245 -11.06 -1.11 -14.95
CA ARG A 245 -9.88 -0.25 -14.96
C ARG A 245 -10.24 1.03 -15.72
N VAL A 246 -9.80 2.19 -15.24
CA VAL A 246 -10.22 3.47 -15.83
C VAL A 246 -9.50 3.76 -17.16
N SER A 247 -8.27 3.27 -17.30
CA SER A 247 -7.51 3.40 -18.55
C SER A 247 -7.02 2.03 -19.00
N GLY A 248 -7.04 1.77 -20.31
CA GLY A 248 -6.42 0.56 -20.87
C GLY A 248 -4.90 0.49 -20.72
N ARG A 249 -4.27 1.54 -20.15
CA ARG A 249 -2.82 1.69 -19.99
C ARG A 249 -2.32 1.32 -18.60
N THR A 250 -3.21 1.19 -17.62
CA THR A 250 -2.86 0.75 -16.26
C THR A 250 -3.38 -0.65 -16.01
N ASN A 251 -2.69 -1.37 -15.13
CA ASN A 251 -3.12 -2.65 -14.58
C ASN A 251 -3.75 -2.50 -13.19
N ASP A 252 -4.16 -1.28 -12.82
CA ASP A 252 -4.91 -1.00 -11.60
C ASP A 252 -6.39 -1.32 -11.82
N HIS A 253 -6.85 -2.40 -11.19
CA HIS A 253 -8.23 -2.86 -11.27
C HIS A 253 -8.94 -2.73 -9.93
N CYS A 254 -10.20 -2.29 -9.99
CA CYS A 254 -11.20 -2.63 -8.99
C CYS A 254 -11.96 -3.87 -9.44
N VAL A 255 -12.25 -4.77 -8.50
CA VAL A 255 -12.80 -6.11 -8.77
C VAL A 255 -13.87 -6.45 -7.74
N ILE A 256 -14.95 -7.09 -8.19
CA ILE A 256 -15.93 -7.78 -7.34
C ILE A 256 -15.95 -9.25 -7.79
N ILE A 257 -15.56 -10.16 -6.91
CA ILE A 257 -15.69 -11.62 -7.09
C ILE A 257 -16.81 -12.11 -6.18
N TYR A 258 -17.80 -12.84 -6.71
CA TYR A 258 -18.98 -13.26 -5.95
C TYR A 258 -19.33 -14.72 -6.22
N ASN A 259 -19.87 -15.40 -5.20
CA ASN A 259 -20.32 -16.78 -5.29
C ASN A 259 -21.64 -16.87 -6.06
N ALA A 260 -21.59 -17.31 -7.31
CA ALA A 260 -22.74 -17.42 -8.20
C ALA A 260 -23.68 -18.57 -7.84
N ASP A 261 -23.29 -19.46 -6.91
CA ASP A 261 -24.21 -20.46 -6.34
C ASP A 261 -25.14 -19.85 -5.29
N LYS A 262 -24.89 -18.61 -4.85
CA LYS A 262 -25.68 -17.90 -3.84
C LYS A 262 -26.28 -16.60 -4.32
N TYR A 263 -25.60 -15.88 -5.21
CA TYR A 263 -25.99 -14.55 -5.63
C TYR A 263 -26.02 -14.42 -7.13
N GLU A 264 -26.99 -13.67 -7.62
CA GLU A 264 -27.11 -13.32 -9.03
C GLU A 264 -27.13 -11.80 -9.20
N LEU A 265 -26.63 -11.33 -10.34
CA LEU A 265 -26.69 -9.92 -10.69
C LEU A 265 -28.11 -9.55 -11.08
N SER A 266 -28.62 -8.48 -10.50
CA SER A 266 -29.87 -7.87 -10.95
C SER A 266 -29.74 -7.42 -12.39
N ALA A 267 -30.81 -7.61 -13.16
CA ALA A 267 -30.87 -7.19 -14.55
C ALA A 267 -31.71 -5.92 -14.67
N ASP A 268 -31.34 -5.03 -15.59
CA ASP A 268 -32.16 -3.88 -15.96
C ASP A 268 -33.35 -4.30 -16.85
N ASN A 269 -34.16 -3.31 -17.26
CA ASN A 269 -35.32 -3.54 -18.13
C ASN A 269 -34.96 -4.14 -19.51
N ASN A 270 -33.67 -4.15 -19.89
CA ASN A 270 -33.15 -4.74 -21.12
C ASN A 270 -32.44 -6.08 -20.87
N ASN A 271 -32.63 -6.67 -19.69
CA ASN A 271 -32.00 -7.90 -19.24
C ASN A 271 -30.45 -7.81 -19.19
N GLN A 272 -29.90 -6.61 -19.03
CA GLN A 272 -28.46 -6.39 -18.87
C GLN A 272 -28.08 -6.33 -17.38
N PRO A 273 -26.93 -6.92 -16.98
CA PRO A 273 -26.48 -6.85 -15.60
C PRO A 273 -26.29 -5.42 -15.12
N GLN A 274 -26.87 -5.10 -13.97
CA GLN A 274 -26.79 -3.78 -13.34
C GLN A 274 -25.43 -3.58 -12.68
N VAL A 275 -24.48 -3.10 -13.49
CA VAL A 275 -23.11 -2.80 -13.08
C VAL A 275 -22.76 -1.38 -13.50
N HIS A 276 -22.34 -0.56 -12.54
CA HIS A 276 -21.82 0.78 -12.77
C HIS A 276 -20.30 0.79 -12.66
N ARG A 277 -19.64 1.30 -13.69
CA ARG A 277 -18.17 1.40 -13.77
C ARG A 277 -17.81 2.87 -13.93
N PHE A 278 -17.03 3.39 -13.00
CA PHE A 278 -16.70 4.81 -12.95
C PHE A 278 -15.30 5.01 -12.37
N GLY A 279 -14.76 6.21 -12.55
CA GLY A 279 -13.47 6.59 -12.01
C GLY A 279 -13.57 7.82 -11.13
N LEU A 280 -12.94 7.77 -9.95
CA LEU A 280 -12.82 8.92 -9.06
C LEU A 280 -11.59 9.76 -9.42
N ALA A 281 -11.57 11.01 -8.92
CA ALA A 281 -10.47 11.96 -9.11
C ALA A 281 -10.03 12.10 -10.57
N ASN A 282 -10.94 12.62 -11.41
CA ASN A 282 -10.71 12.81 -12.84
C ASN A 282 -10.34 11.49 -13.54
N ASN A 283 -11.07 10.42 -13.24
CA ASN A 283 -10.87 9.11 -13.88
C ASN A 283 -9.45 8.53 -13.65
N THR A 284 -8.88 8.72 -12.46
CA THR A 284 -7.57 8.14 -12.11
C THR A 284 -7.66 6.91 -11.23
N LYS A 285 -8.77 6.74 -10.49
CA LYS A 285 -8.97 5.61 -9.57
C LYS A 285 -10.21 4.79 -9.94
N PRO A 286 -10.08 3.49 -10.28
CA PRO A 286 -11.21 2.68 -10.73
C PRO A 286 -12.18 2.40 -9.58
N CYS A 287 -13.48 2.40 -9.89
CA CYS A 287 -14.54 2.02 -8.96
C CYS A 287 -15.63 1.22 -9.67
N LEU A 288 -16.34 0.41 -8.87
CA LEU A 288 -17.42 -0.47 -9.32
C LEU A 288 -18.58 -0.41 -8.33
N LEU A 289 -19.80 -0.37 -8.83
CA LEU A 289 -21.01 -0.77 -8.11
C LEU A 289 -21.72 -1.87 -8.89
N ALA A 290 -22.29 -2.83 -8.19
CA ALA A 290 -23.11 -3.87 -8.80
C ALA A 290 -24.28 -4.20 -7.88
N ARG A 291 -25.44 -4.46 -8.47
CA ARG A 291 -26.66 -4.84 -7.75
C ARG A 291 -26.88 -6.35 -7.83
N PHE A 292 -27.20 -6.95 -6.70
CA PHE A 292 -27.37 -8.38 -6.52
C PHE A 292 -28.66 -8.70 -5.79
N TYR A 293 -29.12 -9.94 -5.93
CA TYR A 293 -30.06 -10.58 -5.02
C TYR A 293 -29.56 -11.97 -4.65
N ALA A 294 -30.02 -12.50 -3.51
CA ALA A 294 -29.73 -13.86 -3.09
C ALA A 294 -30.67 -14.85 -3.80
N LEU A 295 -30.13 -15.99 -4.26
CA LEU A 295 -30.90 -16.99 -5.02
C LEU A 295 -31.94 -17.72 -4.18
N ASP A 296 -31.74 -17.79 -2.86
CA ASP A 296 -32.65 -18.38 -1.89
C ASP A 296 -33.67 -17.39 -1.32
N ASP A 297 -33.57 -16.10 -1.68
CA ASP A 297 -34.56 -15.09 -1.30
C ASP A 297 -35.76 -15.11 -2.25
N ALA A 298 -36.90 -15.58 -1.74
CA ALA A 298 -38.16 -15.64 -2.48
C ALA A 298 -38.66 -14.26 -2.94
N GLU A 299 -38.35 -13.20 -2.19
CA GLU A 299 -38.72 -11.83 -2.54
C GLU A 299 -37.70 -11.15 -3.46
N LYS A 300 -36.57 -11.82 -3.74
CA LYS A 300 -35.45 -11.29 -4.52
C LYS A 300 -35.05 -9.88 -4.10
N LYS A 301 -34.94 -9.63 -2.79
CA LYS A 301 -34.53 -8.33 -2.26
C LYS A 301 -33.13 -8.00 -2.77
N GLU A 302 -33.04 -6.82 -3.35
CA GLU A 302 -31.80 -6.36 -3.96
C GLU A 302 -30.90 -5.65 -2.94
N PHE A 303 -29.60 -5.76 -3.16
CA PHE A 303 -28.58 -5.04 -2.43
C PHE A 303 -27.42 -4.65 -3.37
N VAL A 304 -26.70 -3.60 -2.99
CA VAL A 304 -25.57 -3.06 -3.77
C VAL A 304 -24.26 -3.41 -3.10
N ILE A 305 -23.32 -3.91 -3.88
CA ILE A 305 -21.92 -4.07 -3.50
C ILE A 305 -21.06 -3.13 -4.34
N GLY A 306 -20.17 -2.41 -3.68
CA GLY A 306 -19.15 -1.60 -4.33
C GLY A 306 -17.73 -2.10 -4.06
N SER A 307 -16.85 -1.94 -5.05
CA SER A 307 -15.39 -1.97 -4.86
C SER A 307 -14.83 -0.62 -5.27
N ILE A 308 -14.25 0.11 -4.31
CA ILE A 308 -13.71 1.45 -4.55
C ILE A 308 -12.23 1.53 -4.20
N HIS A 309 -11.54 2.43 -4.88
CA HIS A 309 -10.23 2.91 -4.49
C HIS A 309 -10.35 4.43 -4.39
N HIS A 310 -10.66 4.93 -3.19
CA HIS A 310 -10.83 6.36 -2.98
C HIS A 310 -9.50 7.07 -3.20
N PRO A 311 -9.45 8.22 -3.87
CA PRO A 311 -8.21 8.93 -4.11
C PRO A 311 -7.64 9.56 -2.83
N GLY A 312 -6.32 9.51 -2.65
CA GLY A 312 -5.67 10.30 -1.60
C GLY A 312 -5.61 11.80 -1.92
N GLY A 313 -5.77 12.62 -0.88
CA GLY A 313 -5.58 14.08 -0.91
C GLY A 313 -6.58 14.87 -0.04
N PRO A 314 -6.27 16.11 0.35
CA PRO A 314 -7.05 16.88 1.33
C PRO A 314 -8.40 17.42 0.81
N GLU A 315 -8.65 17.41 -0.50
CA GLU A 315 -9.83 18.05 -1.11
C GLU A 315 -10.87 17.05 -1.64
N LYS A 316 -10.76 15.76 -1.32
CA LYS A 316 -11.54 14.71 -1.99
C LYS A 316 -12.57 14.09 -1.07
N SER A 317 -13.82 14.24 -1.47
CA SER A 317 -15.00 14.01 -0.64
C SER A 317 -15.69 12.70 -0.99
N ILE A 318 -16.12 11.99 0.03
CA ILE A 318 -16.97 10.79 -0.07
C ILE A 318 -18.33 11.10 -0.74
N LYS A 319 -18.67 12.38 -0.92
CA LYS A 319 -19.83 12.85 -1.71
C LYS A 319 -19.75 12.46 -3.18
N GLU A 320 -18.56 12.33 -3.78
CA GLU A 320 -18.44 11.85 -5.17
C GLU A 320 -18.95 10.41 -5.28
N ILE A 321 -18.59 9.55 -4.32
CA ILE A 321 -19.11 8.19 -4.21
C ILE A 321 -20.63 8.20 -4.02
N LYS A 322 -21.15 9.09 -3.16
CA LYS A 322 -22.60 9.23 -2.95
C LYS A 322 -23.32 9.68 -4.22
N HIS A 323 -22.77 10.61 -4.99
CA HIS A 323 -23.35 11.06 -6.25
C HIS A 323 -23.42 9.92 -7.29
N GLU A 324 -22.36 9.13 -7.40
CA GLU A 324 -22.32 7.97 -8.30
C GLU A 324 -23.30 6.88 -7.85
N LEU A 325 -23.41 6.67 -6.53
CA LEU A 325 -24.42 5.80 -5.96
C LEU A 325 -25.82 6.33 -6.25
N ASP A 326 -26.11 7.60 -6.05
CA ASP A 326 -27.43 8.20 -6.30
C ASP A 326 -27.81 8.11 -7.78
N THR A 327 -26.84 8.26 -8.68
CA THR A 327 -27.07 8.06 -10.12
C THR A 327 -27.37 6.59 -10.45
N PHE A 328 -26.73 5.66 -9.75
CA PHE A 328 -26.99 4.22 -9.86
C PHE A 328 -28.32 3.79 -9.19
N GLN A 329 -28.71 4.48 -8.11
CA GLN A 329 -29.93 4.23 -7.34
C GLN A 329 -31.14 4.96 -7.88
N ALA A 330 -31.02 6.10 -8.56
CA ALA A 330 -32.13 6.74 -9.26
C ALA A 330 -32.76 5.82 -10.33
N LYS A 331 -32.05 4.75 -10.69
CA LYS A 331 -32.52 3.66 -11.55
C LYS A 331 -33.17 2.49 -10.79
N ALA A 332 -33.29 2.55 -9.45
CA ALA A 332 -33.86 1.51 -8.57
C ALA A 332 -34.28 2.02 -7.15
N HIS A 333 -34.52 1.10 -6.20
CA HIS A 333 -35.27 1.37 -4.96
C HIS A 333 -34.44 2.04 -3.82
N PRO A 334 -34.93 3.12 -3.18
CA PRO A 334 -34.19 3.88 -2.15
C PRO A 334 -34.00 3.17 -0.80
N GLN A 335 -34.47 1.93 -0.64
CA GLN A 335 -34.43 1.15 0.61
C GLN A 335 -33.43 -0.02 0.56
N GLU A 336 -32.73 -0.22 -0.56
CA GLU A 336 -31.78 -1.33 -0.71
C GLU A 336 -30.60 -1.23 0.25
N ALA A 337 -30.09 -2.38 0.68
CA ALA A 337 -28.86 -2.41 1.49
C ALA A 337 -27.65 -2.09 0.59
N VAL A 338 -26.76 -1.23 1.07
CA VAL A 338 -25.56 -0.81 0.32
C VAL A 338 -24.31 -1.11 1.12
N PHE A 339 -23.32 -1.76 0.48
CA PHE A 339 -22.00 -2.04 1.05
C PHE A 339 -20.91 -1.67 0.05
N ILE A 340 -20.31 -0.51 0.22
CA ILE A 340 -19.21 -0.03 -0.64
C ILE A 340 -17.89 -0.29 0.09
N LEU A 341 -17.12 -1.24 -0.45
CA LEU A 341 -15.95 -1.82 0.17
C LEU A 341 -14.69 -1.28 -0.51
N GLY A 342 -13.62 -1.05 0.24
CA GLY A 342 -12.35 -0.72 -0.40
C GLY A 342 -11.35 0.01 0.46
N ASP A 343 -10.33 0.48 -0.22
CA ASP A 343 -9.32 1.40 0.29
C ASP A 343 -9.86 2.83 0.17
N PHE A 344 -10.04 3.50 1.31
CA PHE A 344 -10.52 4.87 1.40
C PHE A 344 -9.38 5.90 1.37
N ASN A 345 -8.11 5.47 1.36
CA ASN A 345 -6.90 6.30 1.48
C ASN A 345 -6.82 7.22 2.72
N HIS A 346 -7.83 7.20 3.57
CA HIS A 346 -8.00 8.04 4.73
C HIS A 346 -8.60 7.23 5.88
N ASP A 347 -8.30 7.65 7.12
CA ASP A 347 -8.89 7.05 8.32
C ASP A 347 -10.34 7.52 8.54
N ARG A 348 -11.01 6.93 9.55
CA ARG A 348 -12.40 7.27 9.89
C ARG A 348 -12.57 8.77 10.20
N GLN A 349 -11.59 9.40 10.86
CA GLN A 349 -11.69 10.77 11.35
C GLN A 349 -11.81 11.77 10.19
N PHE A 350 -11.14 11.48 9.08
CA PHE A 350 -11.25 12.28 7.86
C PHE A 350 -12.72 12.45 7.41
N PHE A 351 -13.52 11.39 7.52
CA PHE A 351 -14.91 11.37 7.05
C PHE A 351 -15.94 11.81 8.11
N GLU A 352 -15.56 12.05 9.36
CA GLU A 352 -16.50 12.42 10.44
C GLU A 352 -17.24 13.73 10.16
N ASN A 353 -16.60 14.65 9.43
CA ASN A 353 -17.19 15.93 9.04
C ASN A 353 -17.96 15.86 7.71
N GLU A 354 -17.85 14.76 6.99
CA GLU A 354 -18.54 14.51 5.74
C GLU A 354 -19.87 13.81 6.02
N ASN A 355 -20.85 14.58 6.50
CA ASN A 355 -22.18 14.04 6.76
C ASN A 355 -22.84 13.55 5.46
N ILE A 356 -22.79 12.24 5.21
CA ILE A 356 -23.59 11.57 4.18
C ILE A 356 -24.83 11.00 4.86
N GLU A 357 -25.98 11.58 4.52
CA GLU A 357 -27.26 11.18 5.07
C GLU A 357 -27.46 9.65 4.94
N ASN A 358 -27.78 9.00 6.07
CA ASN A 358 -28.03 7.56 6.18
C ASN A 358 -26.85 6.63 5.89
N PHE A 359 -25.62 7.13 5.79
CA PHE A 359 -24.43 6.28 5.58
C PHE A 359 -23.40 6.46 6.70
N GLU A 360 -22.70 5.36 7.04
CA GLU A 360 -21.56 5.38 7.95
C GLU A 360 -20.37 4.66 7.29
N VAL A 361 -19.17 5.22 7.46
CA VAL A 361 -17.92 4.53 7.18
C VAL A 361 -17.51 3.73 8.42
N LYS A 362 -17.43 2.41 8.27
CA LYS A 362 -16.88 1.51 9.28
C LYS A 362 -15.55 0.93 8.83
N MET A 363 -14.60 0.98 9.75
CA MET A 363 -13.24 0.48 9.59
C MET A 363 -12.90 -0.47 10.74
N PRO A 364 -11.95 -1.40 10.56
CA PRO A 364 -11.51 -2.24 11.66
C PRO A 364 -10.78 -1.42 12.73
N GLN A 365 -10.71 -1.94 13.96
CA GLN A 365 -9.94 -1.29 15.03
C GLN A 365 -8.43 -1.30 14.77
N LYS A 366 -7.93 -2.35 14.11
CA LYS A 366 -6.51 -2.49 13.78
C LYS A 366 -6.21 -1.80 12.46
N GLY A 367 -5.05 -1.13 12.39
CA GLY A 367 -4.54 -0.54 11.15
C GLY A 367 -4.48 -1.52 9.99
N THR A 368 -4.71 -1.02 8.78
CA THR A 368 -4.71 -1.81 7.55
C THR A 368 -3.56 -1.48 6.63
N MET A 369 -3.00 -0.26 6.71
CA MET A 369 -1.90 0.22 5.85
C MET A 369 -0.56 0.24 6.59
N ALA A 370 0.46 -0.36 5.99
CA ALA A 370 1.84 -0.31 6.49
C ALA A 370 2.61 0.93 6.02
N GLY A 371 2.20 1.54 4.90
CA GLY A 371 2.88 2.65 4.25
C GLY A 371 2.54 4.05 4.81
N PRO A 372 3.37 5.07 4.52
CA PRO A 372 3.16 6.45 4.95
C PRO A 372 2.24 7.24 4.03
N ASP A 373 1.59 6.57 3.08
CA ASP A 373 0.66 7.20 2.14
C ASP A 373 -0.33 8.08 2.91
N PHE A 374 -0.23 9.39 2.65
CA PHE A 374 -1.07 10.43 3.25
C PHE A 374 -1.05 10.50 4.79
N GLY A 375 0.04 10.07 5.43
CA GLY A 375 0.14 10.05 6.90
C GLY A 375 -0.69 8.95 7.55
N SER A 376 -1.03 7.91 6.78
CA SER A 376 -1.87 6.79 7.21
C SER A 376 -1.09 5.59 7.73
N VAL A 377 0.17 5.78 8.15
CA VAL A 377 0.98 4.71 8.73
C VAL A 377 0.23 4.05 9.88
N ASN A 378 -0.01 2.75 9.78
CA ASN A 378 -0.73 1.95 10.78
C ASN A 378 -2.15 2.42 11.06
N LYS A 379 -2.75 3.21 10.17
CA LYS A 379 -4.14 3.63 10.28
C LYS A 379 -5.06 2.64 9.58
N PRO A 380 -6.30 2.47 10.07
CA PRO A 380 -7.30 1.71 9.34
C PRO A 380 -7.86 2.61 8.24
N ILE A 381 -7.46 2.34 7.00
CA ILE A 381 -7.94 3.08 5.81
C ILE A 381 -8.77 2.20 4.87
N ASP A 382 -8.76 0.88 5.09
CA ASP A 382 -9.64 -0.04 4.39
C ASP A 382 -10.91 -0.26 5.22
N GLY A 383 -12.07 -0.14 4.58
CA GLY A 383 -13.34 -0.17 5.29
C GLY A 383 -14.55 -0.50 4.44
N VAL A 384 -15.71 -0.14 4.96
CA VAL A 384 -17.00 -0.24 4.30
C VAL A 384 -17.83 1.02 4.56
N LEU A 385 -18.35 1.62 3.50
CA LEU A 385 -19.38 2.66 3.54
C LEU A 385 -20.74 1.97 3.36
N SER A 386 -21.67 2.18 4.30
CA SER A 386 -22.95 1.46 4.28
C SER A 386 -24.09 2.22 4.92
N ASN A 387 -25.32 2.00 4.41
CA ASN A 387 -26.56 2.43 5.04
C ASN A 387 -27.13 1.42 6.06
N ARG A 388 -26.40 0.34 6.36
CA ARG A 388 -26.76 -0.71 7.32
C ARG A 388 -25.71 -0.85 8.44
N ALA A 389 -25.26 0.28 8.98
CA ALA A 389 -24.19 0.30 9.97
C ALA A 389 -24.50 -0.52 11.24
N GLY A 390 -25.75 -0.50 11.73
CA GLY A 390 -26.22 -1.34 12.82
C GLY A 390 -26.33 -2.81 12.39
N GLY A 391 -25.22 -3.56 12.46
CA GLY A 391 -25.15 -4.97 12.05
C GLY A 391 -23.82 -5.35 11.38
N LEU A 392 -22.97 -4.36 11.07
CA LEU A 392 -21.65 -4.58 10.46
C LEU A 392 -20.56 -4.81 11.51
N ASP A 393 -19.88 -5.95 11.40
CA ASP A 393 -18.62 -6.30 12.08
C ASP A 393 -17.47 -6.27 11.06
N VAL A 394 -16.48 -5.40 11.30
CA VAL A 394 -15.33 -5.17 10.40
C VAL A 394 -14.05 -5.52 11.15
N LYS A 395 -13.28 -6.49 10.64
CA LYS A 395 -12.07 -7.01 11.27
C LYS A 395 -10.95 -7.16 10.26
N THR A 396 -9.71 -6.90 10.69
CA THR A 396 -8.54 -7.24 9.86
C THR A 396 -8.34 -8.75 9.80
N ILE A 397 -7.95 -9.24 8.62
CA ILE A 397 -7.46 -10.60 8.44
C ILE A 397 -5.96 -10.58 8.72
N THR A 398 -5.58 -10.98 9.94
CA THR A 398 -4.17 -11.03 10.33
C THR A 398 -3.39 -12.00 9.45
N MET A 399 -2.21 -11.56 8.99
CA MET A 399 -1.20 -12.35 8.31
C MET A 399 0.11 -12.38 9.13
N PRO A 400 1.01 -13.35 8.92
CA PRO A 400 2.28 -13.43 9.62
C PRO A 400 3.19 -12.24 9.33
N ALA A 401 3.94 -11.78 10.34
CA ALA A 401 4.99 -10.80 10.13
C ALA A 401 6.03 -11.34 9.13
N ALA A 402 6.42 -10.50 8.18
CA ALA A 402 7.44 -10.77 7.21
C ALA A 402 8.77 -10.29 7.81
N PRO A 403 9.81 -11.11 7.73
CA PRO A 403 11.12 -10.76 8.23
C PRO A 403 11.71 -9.61 7.40
N ARG A 404 12.77 -9.02 7.96
CA ARG A 404 13.58 -8.05 7.26
C ARG A 404 14.20 -8.66 6.00
N VAL A 405 14.40 -7.83 4.98
CA VAL A 405 15.21 -8.18 3.81
C VAL A 405 16.64 -8.48 4.26
N GLU A 406 17.11 -9.69 3.99
CA GLU A 406 18.53 -10.00 4.06
C GLU A 406 19.19 -9.51 2.77
N LEU A 407 19.96 -8.43 2.90
CA LEU A 407 20.73 -7.89 1.79
C LEU A 407 21.97 -8.77 1.54
N PRO A 408 22.31 -9.06 0.27
CA PRO A 408 23.52 -9.82 -0.07
C PRO A 408 24.80 -8.99 0.05
N ILE A 409 24.69 -7.71 0.43
CA ILE A 409 25.79 -6.76 0.54
C ILE A 409 25.82 -6.15 1.94
N ARG A 410 27.02 -5.89 2.44
CA ARG A 410 27.25 -5.04 3.60
C ARG A 410 27.66 -3.64 3.14
N ILE A 411 27.02 -2.63 3.73
CA ILE A 411 27.36 -1.23 3.50
C ILE A 411 27.99 -0.68 4.77
N GLU A 412 29.23 -0.21 4.68
CA GLU A 412 29.93 0.48 5.76
C GLU A 412 30.05 1.97 5.44
N PHE A 413 29.77 2.84 6.41
CA PHE A 413 29.92 4.29 6.24
C PHE A 413 31.16 4.77 6.98
N HIS A 414 32.09 5.36 6.23
CA HIS A 414 33.30 5.95 6.77
C HIS A 414 33.16 7.48 6.72
N PRO A 415 32.96 8.14 7.88
CA PRO A 415 32.81 9.58 7.91
C PRO A 415 34.07 10.26 7.36
N SER A 416 33.89 11.38 6.66
CA SER A 416 35.05 12.14 6.21
C SER A 416 35.74 12.80 7.39
N THR A 417 37.07 12.72 7.41
CA THR A 417 37.92 13.46 8.35
C THR A 417 38.22 14.88 7.87
N LYS A 418 37.80 15.24 6.65
CA LYS A 418 38.09 16.53 6.00
C LYS A 418 36.92 17.52 6.08
N LEU A 419 35.72 17.06 6.42
CA LEU A 419 34.54 17.91 6.52
C LEU A 419 34.57 18.71 7.82
N LYS A 420 34.53 20.03 7.70
CA LYS A 420 34.18 20.92 8.80
C LYS A 420 32.67 20.88 9.00
N PRO A 421 32.17 20.94 10.25
CA PRO A 421 30.74 21.10 10.50
C PRO A 421 30.20 22.30 9.70
N MET A 422 29.08 22.12 8.99
CA MET A 422 28.36 23.21 8.31
C MET A 422 27.59 24.07 9.29
#